data_AF-A0ABD2KEU2-F1
#
_entry.id   AF-A0ABD2KEU2-F1
#
_cell.length_a   1.000
_cell.length_b   1.000
_cell.length_c   1.000
_cell.angle_alpha   90.00
_cell.angle_beta   90.00
_cell.angle_gamma   90.00
#
_symmetry.space_group_name_H-M   'P 1'
#
loop_
_entity.id
_entity.type
_entity.pdbx_description
1 polymer ?
#
loop_
_entity_poly.entity_id
_entity_poly.type
_entity_poly.pdbx_seq_one_letter_code
_entity_poly.pdbx_strand_id
1 'polypeptide(L)'
;MFAEFFRGWIVVELFQLTGASWMLFSDPEKFRKCFYRANAVPPAADGLLHFVLLGNLNHLLLKLFLLFNRRFSKLHILHALYNLFSALFFVVEMAIFGHFALCPFVLTQFCFNVASALATTLFWANNRLFGQQSKKKTEKPKKRNANMRKFDYLISSRKKCD
;
A
#
# COMPACT_ATOMS: atom_id res chain seq x y z
N MET A 1 7.81 4.39 12.96
CA MET A 1 8.31 4.29 11.57
C MET A 1 7.21 4.11 10.51
N PHE A 2 6.67 2.91 10.23
CA PHE A 2 5.72 2.73 9.09
C PHE A 2 4.44 3.60 9.15
N ALA A 3 3.90 3.86 10.35
CA ALA A 3 2.69 4.70 10.51
C ALA A 3 3.00 6.19 10.35
N GLU A 4 4.13 6.66 10.89
CA GLU A 4 4.56 8.05 10.77
C GLU A 4 4.84 8.39 9.31
N PHE A 5 5.45 7.46 8.59
CA PHE A 5 5.69 7.58 7.16
C PHE A 5 4.39 7.70 6.35
N PHE A 6 3.39 6.84 6.63
CA PHE A 6 2.05 6.97 6.03
C PHE A 6 1.31 8.24 6.44
N ARG A 7 1.45 8.71 7.69
CA ARG A 7 0.84 9.97 8.14
C ARG A 7 1.39 11.17 7.38
N GLY A 8 2.71 11.25 7.23
CA GLY A 8 3.35 12.31 6.43
C GLY A 8 2.86 12.28 4.98
N TRP A 9 2.68 11.09 4.41
CA TRP A 9 2.15 10.94 3.05
C TRP A 9 0.71 11.36 2.86
N ILE A 10 -0.16 11.01 3.82
CA ILE A 10 -1.56 11.46 3.81
C ILE A 10 -1.62 12.99 3.81
N VAL A 11 -0.74 13.65 4.57
CA VAL A 11 -0.67 15.13 4.59
C VAL A 11 -0.26 15.68 3.23
N VAL A 12 0.79 15.13 2.60
CA VAL A 12 1.24 15.58 1.27
C VAL A 12 0.15 15.38 0.21
N GLU A 13 -0.51 14.22 0.18
CA GLU A 13 -1.61 13.96 -0.76
C GLU A 13 -2.82 14.86 -0.52
N LEU A 14 -3.14 15.18 0.75
CA LEU A 14 -4.18 16.15 1.06
C LEU A 14 -3.83 17.53 0.50
N PHE A 15 -2.61 18.03 0.72
CA PHE A 15 -2.18 19.32 0.15
C PHE A 15 -2.24 19.32 -1.38
N GLN A 16 -1.83 18.23 -2.02
CA GLN A 16 -1.92 18.07 -3.47
C GLN A 16 -3.37 18.08 -3.96
N LEU A 17 -4.24 17.26 -3.36
CA LEU A 17 -5.66 17.21 -3.72
C LEU A 17 -6.33 18.56 -3.50
N THR A 18 -6.10 19.22 -2.38
CA THR A 18 -6.65 20.56 -2.11
C THR A 18 -6.17 21.58 -3.13
N GLY A 19 -4.87 21.60 -3.45
CA GLY A 19 -4.31 22.50 -4.46
C GLY A 19 -4.87 22.23 -5.86
N ALA A 20 -5.00 20.96 -6.23
CA ALA A 20 -5.54 20.55 -7.53
C ALA A 20 -7.05 20.87 -7.65
N SER A 21 -7.84 20.58 -6.60
CA SER A 21 -9.25 20.97 -6.54
C SER A 21 -9.40 22.49 -6.61
N TRP A 22 -8.59 23.25 -5.86
CA TRP A 22 -8.62 24.70 -5.93
C TRP A 22 -8.30 25.23 -7.34
N MET A 23 -7.26 24.71 -7.99
CA MET A 23 -6.92 25.08 -9.37
C MET A 23 -8.03 24.72 -10.35
N LEU A 24 -8.69 23.58 -10.19
CA LEU A 24 -9.82 23.18 -11.02
C LEU A 24 -10.99 24.18 -10.93
N PHE A 25 -11.28 24.70 -9.73
CA PHE A 25 -12.35 25.67 -9.53
C PHE A 25 -11.98 27.10 -9.94
N SER A 26 -10.74 27.52 -9.70
CA SER A 26 -10.30 28.91 -9.90
C SER A 26 -9.77 29.21 -11.31
N ASP A 27 -9.04 28.27 -11.92
CA ASP A 27 -8.43 28.43 -13.24
C ASP A 27 -8.24 27.06 -13.92
N PRO A 28 -9.31 26.48 -14.49
CA PRO A 28 -9.28 25.15 -15.07
C PRO A 28 -8.35 25.07 -16.30
N GLU A 29 -8.14 26.16 -17.02
CA GLU A 29 -7.19 26.19 -18.13
C GLU A 29 -5.75 26.01 -17.66
N LYS A 30 -5.37 26.71 -16.59
CA LYS A 30 -4.05 26.56 -15.97
C LYS A 30 -3.86 25.16 -15.40
N PHE A 31 -4.92 24.56 -14.86
CA PHE A 31 -4.91 23.17 -14.42
C PHE A 31 -4.64 22.20 -15.59
N ARG A 32 -5.37 22.34 -16.72
CA ARG A 32 -5.13 21.56 -17.94
C ARG A 32 -3.71 21.70 -18.45
N LYS A 33 -3.16 22.92 -18.50
CA LYS A 33 -1.78 23.19 -18.98
C LYS A 33 -0.69 22.65 -18.05
N CYS A 34 -0.97 22.42 -16.77
CA CYS A 34 -0.05 21.70 -15.88
C CYS A 34 -0.07 20.18 -16.15
N PHE A 35 -1.20 19.61 -16.56
CA PHE A 35 -1.26 18.17 -16.82
C PHE A 35 -0.86 17.79 -18.24
N TYR A 36 -1.25 18.59 -19.24
CA TYR A 36 -1.00 18.31 -20.64
C TYR A 36 -0.04 19.33 -21.25
N ARG A 37 0.74 18.89 -22.23
CA ARG A 37 1.47 19.81 -23.10
C ARG A 37 0.46 20.66 -23.89
N ALA A 38 0.81 21.92 -24.14
CA ALA A 38 -0.06 22.91 -24.78
C ALA A 38 -0.65 22.44 -26.13
N ASN A 39 0.08 21.61 -26.88
CA ASN A 39 -0.33 21.12 -28.21
C ASN A 39 -0.96 19.72 -28.19
N ALA A 40 -1.17 19.13 -27.01
CA ALA A 40 -1.57 17.73 -26.84
C ALA A 40 -2.77 17.55 -25.91
N VAL A 41 -3.62 18.57 -25.78
CA VAL A 41 -4.82 18.52 -24.95
C VAL A 41 -5.88 17.63 -25.64
N PRO A 42 -6.26 16.48 -25.07
CA PRO A 42 -7.26 15.63 -25.68
C PRO A 42 -8.67 16.25 -25.59
N PRO A 43 -9.60 15.89 -26.51
CA PRO A 43 -10.97 16.41 -26.50
C PRO A 43 -11.74 16.16 -25.19
N ALA A 44 -11.35 15.13 -24.43
CA ALA A 44 -11.94 14.76 -23.14
C ALA A 44 -11.01 15.01 -21.93
N ALA A 45 -10.11 15.99 -22.04
CA ALA A 45 -9.10 16.31 -21.01
C ALA A 45 -9.67 16.48 -19.61
N ASP A 46 -10.84 17.12 -19.49
CA ASP A 46 -11.50 17.34 -18.20
C ASP A 46 -11.97 16.04 -17.56
N GLY A 47 -12.53 15.11 -18.34
CA GLY A 47 -12.97 13.81 -17.83
C GLY A 47 -11.80 12.98 -17.31
N LEU A 48 -10.67 12.98 -18.02
CA LEU A 48 -9.46 12.30 -17.59
C LEU A 48 -8.88 12.92 -16.31
N LEU A 49 -8.89 14.26 -16.21
CA LEU A 49 -8.43 14.98 -15.02
C LEU A 49 -9.28 14.66 -13.78
N HIS A 50 -10.61 14.60 -13.93
CA HIS A 50 -11.50 14.18 -12.85
C HIS A 50 -11.23 12.72 -12.44
N PHE A 51 -10.99 11.83 -13.40
CA PHE A 51 -10.64 10.44 -13.12
C PHE A 51 -9.34 10.31 -12.33
N VAL A 52 -8.31 11.09 -12.68
CA VAL A 52 -7.04 11.15 -11.92
C VAL A 52 -7.27 11.65 -10.49
N LEU A 53 -8.06 12.72 -10.31
CA LEU A 53 -8.40 13.25 -8.98
C LEU A 53 -9.17 12.22 -8.13
N LEU A 54 -10.14 11.52 -8.73
CA LEU A 54 -10.87 10.42 -8.08
C LEU A 54 -9.95 9.26 -7.71
N GLY A 55 -8.99 8.90 -8.58
CA GLY A 55 -7.96 7.92 -8.29
C GLY A 55 -7.12 8.31 -7.08
N ASN A 56 -6.69 9.57 -7.01
CA ASN A 56 -5.94 10.12 -5.89
C ASN A 56 -6.73 10.12 -4.57
N LEU A 57 -8.03 10.44 -4.63
CA LEU A 57 -8.92 10.35 -3.48
C LEU A 57 -9.05 8.91 -2.97
N ASN A 58 -9.23 7.95 -3.87
CA ASN A 58 -9.28 6.52 -3.52
C ASN A 58 -7.96 6.04 -2.89
N HIS A 59 -6.81 6.52 -3.38
CA HIS A 59 -5.50 6.28 -2.79
C HIS A 59 -5.42 6.76 -1.35
N LEU A 60 -5.86 7.99 -1.10
CA LEU A 60 -5.88 8.59 0.23
C LEU A 60 -6.75 7.77 1.20
N LEU A 61 -7.94 7.36 0.77
CA LEU A 61 -8.85 6.52 1.57
C LEU A 61 -8.21 5.17 1.91
N LEU A 62 -7.54 4.53 0.95
CA LEU A 62 -6.86 3.25 1.19
C LEU A 62 -5.70 3.41 2.17
N LYS A 63 -4.92 4.50 2.07
CA LYS A 63 -3.83 4.83 3.01
C LYS A 63 -4.34 5.09 4.42
N LEU A 64 -5.42 5.86 4.55
CA LEU A 64 -6.10 6.08 5.83
C LEU A 64 -6.57 4.75 6.42
N PHE A 65 -7.22 3.91 5.62
CA PHE A 65 -7.68 2.60 6.07
C PHE A 65 -6.53 1.73 6.57
N LEU A 66 -5.41 1.66 5.84
CA LEU A 66 -4.22 0.91 6.25
C LEU A 66 -3.58 1.44 7.54
N LEU A 67 -3.75 2.73 7.83
CA LEU A 67 -3.26 3.34 9.06
C LEU A 67 -4.02 2.82 10.29
N PHE A 68 -5.33 2.68 10.17
CA PHE A 68 -6.20 2.18 11.24
C PHE A 68 -6.22 0.63 11.32
N ASN A 69 -6.07 -0.05 10.18
CA ASN A 69 -6.35 -1.48 10.06
C ASN A 69 -5.13 -2.29 9.57
N ARG A 70 -4.02 -2.19 10.32
CA ARG A 70 -2.74 -2.85 9.99
C ARG A 70 -2.79 -4.39 9.88
N ARG A 71 -3.76 -5.05 10.52
CA ARG A 71 -3.89 -6.52 10.54
C ARG A 71 -4.26 -7.13 9.19
N PHE A 72 -4.87 -6.38 8.28
CA PHE A 72 -5.42 -6.92 7.04
C PHE A 72 -4.35 -6.98 5.94
N SER A 73 -3.57 -8.07 5.95
CA SER A 73 -2.50 -8.33 4.97
C SER A 73 -2.93 -8.17 3.50
N LYS A 74 -4.17 -8.54 3.15
CA LYS A 74 -4.73 -8.40 1.79
C LYS A 74 -4.79 -6.95 1.32
N LEU A 75 -5.07 -5.99 2.21
CA LEU A 75 -5.19 -4.58 1.86
C LEU A 75 -3.83 -3.93 1.62
N HIS A 76 -2.78 -4.39 2.31
CA HIS A 76 -1.41 -3.96 2.02
C HIS A 76 -0.98 -4.40 0.61
N ILE A 77 -1.33 -5.63 0.20
CA ILE A 77 -1.06 -6.11 -1.16
C ILE A 77 -1.85 -5.29 -2.18
N LEU A 78 -3.15 -5.07 -1.94
CA LEU A 78 -3.98 -4.28 -2.84
C LEU A 78 -3.44 -2.86 -3.02
N HIS A 79 -3.02 -2.22 -1.92
CA HIS A 79 -2.38 -0.91 -1.94
C HIS A 79 -1.05 -0.90 -2.70
N ALA A 80 -0.19 -1.90 -2.50
CA ALA A 80 1.06 -2.01 -3.23
C ALA A 80 0.83 -2.21 -4.74
N LEU A 81 -0.11 -3.09 -5.11
CA LEU A 81 -0.49 -3.34 -6.52
C LEU A 81 -1.07 -2.09 -7.16
N TYR A 82 -1.94 -1.38 -6.46
CA TYR A 82 -2.60 -0.20 -7.00
C TYR A 82 -1.61 0.98 -7.16
N ASN A 83 -0.69 1.19 -6.21
CA ASN A 83 0.41 2.16 -6.37
C ASN A 83 1.34 1.79 -7.55
N LEU A 84 1.68 0.50 -7.69
CA LEU A 84 2.51 0.02 -8.78
C LEU A 84 1.82 0.21 -10.14
N PHE A 85 0.53 -0.11 -10.24
CA PHE A 85 -0.25 0.10 -11.45
C PHE A 85 -0.33 1.59 -11.82
N SER A 86 -0.54 2.46 -10.83
CA SER A 86 -0.53 3.91 -11.04
C SER A 86 0.82 4.43 -11.56
N ALA A 87 1.93 3.94 -10.99
CA ALA A 87 3.27 4.28 -11.47
C ALA A 87 3.56 3.76 -12.88
N LEU A 88 3.14 2.52 -13.20
CA LEU A 88 3.31 1.94 -14.54
C LEU A 88 2.46 2.67 -15.58
N PHE A 89 1.21 2.98 -15.26
CA PHE A 89 0.33 3.76 -16.11
C PHE A 89 0.96 5.12 -16.44
N PHE A 90 1.55 5.78 -15.44
CA PHE A 90 2.27 7.03 -15.65
C PHE A 90 3.48 6.90 -16.60
N VAL A 91 4.30 5.85 -16.45
CA VAL A 91 5.44 5.61 -17.34
C VAL A 91 4.97 5.35 -18.77
N VAL A 92 3.90 4.59 -18.95
CA VAL A 92 3.29 4.30 -20.27
C VAL A 92 2.76 5.59 -20.90
N GLU A 93 2.01 6.40 -20.15
CA GLU A 93 1.50 7.71 -20.58
C GLU A 93 2.62 8.67 -21.01
N MET A 94 3.69 8.75 -20.22
CA MET A 94 4.84 9.60 -20.53
C MET A 94 5.65 9.11 -21.74
N ALA A 95 5.88 7.79 -21.86
CA ALA A 95 6.78 7.22 -22.87
C ALA A 95 6.10 7.01 -24.22
N ILE A 96 4.83 6.58 -24.24
CA ILE A 96 4.13 6.21 -25.48
C ILE A 96 3.35 7.39 -26.04
N PHE A 97 2.62 8.10 -25.19
CA PHE A 97 1.66 9.10 -25.64
C PHE A 97 2.24 10.51 -25.62
N GLY A 98 3.18 10.80 -24.71
CA GLY A 98 3.88 12.09 -24.65
C GLY A 98 2.96 13.30 -24.42
N HIS A 99 1.69 13.05 -24.07
CA HIS A 99 0.65 14.06 -23.88
C HIS A 99 0.83 14.79 -22.55
N PHE A 100 1.38 14.12 -21.54
CA PHE A 100 1.57 14.69 -20.21
C PHE A 100 2.76 15.65 -20.15
N ALA A 101 2.57 16.75 -19.42
CA ALA A 101 3.64 17.65 -19.04
C ALA A 101 4.34 17.14 -17.76
N LEU A 102 5.66 17.32 -17.67
CA LEU A 102 6.45 17.10 -16.46
C LEU A 102 6.19 18.21 -15.44
N CYS A 103 4.94 18.35 -14.98
CA CYS A 103 4.60 19.30 -13.93
C CYS A 103 5.04 18.75 -12.57
N PRO A 104 5.51 19.60 -11.62
CA PRO A 104 5.96 19.16 -10.31
C PRO A 104 4.92 18.31 -9.55
N PHE A 105 3.64 18.59 -9.74
CA PHE A 105 2.54 17.81 -9.19
C PHE A 105 2.62 16.33 -9.59
N VAL A 106 2.72 16.11 -10.90
CA VAL A 106 2.71 14.79 -11.52
C VAL A 106 3.99 14.01 -11.18
N LEU A 107 5.14 14.69 -11.20
CA LEU A 107 6.42 14.10 -10.80
C LEU A 107 6.41 13.67 -9.33
N THR A 108 5.89 14.52 -8.45
CA THR A 108 5.78 14.22 -7.02
C THR A 108 4.86 13.02 -6.82
N GLN A 109 3.70 12.98 -7.50
CA GLN A 109 2.78 11.83 -7.44
C GLN A 109 3.46 10.52 -7.86
N PHE A 110 4.20 10.53 -8.97
CA PHE A 110 4.93 9.36 -9.44
C PHE A 110 5.96 8.86 -8.43
N CYS A 111 6.86 9.76 -7.97
CA CYS A 111 7.89 9.41 -6.99
C CYS A 111 7.27 8.84 -5.71
N PHE A 112 6.15 9.40 -5.28
CA PHE A 112 5.45 8.97 -4.08
C PHE A 112 4.77 7.62 -4.27
N ASN A 113 4.15 7.35 -5.42
CA ASN A 113 3.55 6.05 -5.72
C ASN A 113 4.61 4.94 -5.73
N VAL A 114 5.77 5.19 -6.34
CA VAL A 114 6.91 4.24 -6.33
C VAL A 114 7.40 3.99 -4.90
N ALA A 115 7.66 5.05 -4.13
CA ALA A 115 8.11 4.92 -2.75
C ALA A 115 7.08 4.19 -1.86
N SER A 116 5.78 4.45 -2.06
CA SER A 116 4.70 3.82 -1.32
C SER A 116 4.56 2.33 -1.65
N ALA A 117 4.69 1.94 -2.92
CA ALA A 117 4.70 0.55 -3.34
C ALA A 117 5.87 -0.21 -2.70
N LEU A 118 7.08 0.36 -2.74
CA LEU A 118 8.27 -0.25 -2.13
C LEU A 118 8.11 -0.39 -0.61
N ALA A 119 7.71 0.67 0.07
CA ALA A 119 7.54 0.66 1.52
C ALA A 119 6.47 -0.33 1.99
N THR A 120 5.33 -0.40 1.29
CA THR A 120 4.25 -1.33 1.60
C THR A 120 4.69 -2.78 1.37
N THR A 121 5.44 -3.03 0.29
CA THR A 121 5.96 -4.37 -0.05
C THR A 121 6.99 -4.84 0.98
N LEU A 122 7.94 -3.98 1.35
CA LEU A 122 8.94 -4.26 2.37
C LEU A 122 8.30 -4.54 3.73
N PHE A 123 7.33 -3.72 4.14
CA PHE A 123 6.59 -3.92 5.39
C PHE A 123 5.82 -5.26 5.39
N TRP A 124 5.17 -5.58 4.28
CA TRP A 124 4.45 -6.85 4.13
C TRP A 124 5.39 -8.06 4.19
N ALA A 125 6.50 -8.03 3.47
CA ALA A 125 7.51 -9.08 3.48
C ALA A 125 8.07 -9.31 4.89
N ASN A 126 8.39 -8.22 5.59
CA ASN A 126 8.93 -8.27 6.95
C ASN A 126 7.92 -8.89 7.93
N ASN A 127 6.65 -8.48 7.87
CA ASN A 127 5.60 -9.05 8.72
C ASN A 127 5.34 -10.53 8.45
N ARG A 128 5.47 -11.01 7.21
CA ARG A 128 5.35 -12.43 6.89
C ARG A 128 6.50 -13.25 7.48
N LEU A 129 7.73 -12.75 7.35
CA LEU A 129 8.94 -13.41 7.87
C LEU A 129 8.89 -13.53 9.40
N PHE A 130 8.57 -12.44 10.10
CA PHE A 130 8.44 -12.46 11.56
C PHE A 130 7.23 -13.27 12.06
N GLY A 131 6.10 -13.24 11.34
CA GLY A 131 4.92 -14.04 11.65
C GLY A 131 5.17 -15.56 11.53
N GLN A 132 5.99 -15.98 10.55
CA GLN A 132 6.39 -17.39 10.41
C GLN A 132 7.41 -17.82 11.47
N GLN A 133 8.36 -16.96 11.85
CA GLN A 133 9.31 -17.27 12.92
C GLN A 133 8.64 -17.38 14.30
N SER A 134 7.63 -16.55 14.58
CA SER A 134 6.85 -16.64 15.82
C SER A 134 6.08 -17.97 15.88
N LYS A 135 5.39 -18.37 14.81
CA LYS A 135 4.70 -19.67 14.73
C LYS A 135 5.65 -20.87 14.87
N LYS A 136 6.85 -20.81 14.27
CA LYS A 136 7.87 -21.88 14.41
C LYS A 136 8.42 -22.00 15.83
N LYS A 137 8.43 -20.93 16.65
CA LYS A 137 8.81 -21.02 18.07
C LYS A 137 7.72 -21.63 18.94
N THR A 138 6.44 -21.45 18.59
CA THR A 138 5.30 -22.04 19.33
C THR A 138 5.00 -23.48 18.92
N GLU A 139 5.39 -23.91 17.72
CA GLU A 139 5.28 -25.30 17.24
C GLU A 139 6.54 -26.15 17.50
N LYS A 140 7.30 -25.90 18.58
CA LYS A 140 8.17 -26.97 19.09
C LYS A 140 7.27 -28.12 19.55
N PRO A 141 7.51 -29.37 19.11
CA PRO A 141 6.51 -30.40 19.14
C PRO A 141 6.20 -30.81 20.59
N LYS A 142 4.92 -30.69 20.95
CA LYS A 142 4.26 -31.30 22.11
C LYS A 142 4.31 -32.86 22.10
N LYS A 143 5.25 -33.48 21.38
CA LYS A 143 5.46 -34.94 21.32
C LYS A 143 6.31 -35.49 22.48
N ARG A 144 7.03 -34.66 23.24
CA ARG A 144 7.81 -35.15 24.41
C ARG A 144 6.95 -35.50 25.62
N ASN A 145 5.76 -34.89 25.77
CA ASN A 145 4.85 -35.13 26.90
C ASN A 145 3.87 -36.30 26.71
N ALA A 146 3.71 -36.82 25.48
CA ALA A 146 2.86 -37.99 25.26
C ALA A 146 3.55 -39.30 25.69
N ASN A 147 4.86 -39.43 25.44
CA ASN A 147 5.62 -40.61 25.89
C ASN A 147 5.91 -40.59 27.40
N MET A 148 6.05 -39.40 28.01
CA MET A 148 6.27 -39.28 29.47
C MET A 148 5.03 -39.70 30.27
N ARG A 149 3.82 -39.29 29.85
CA ARG A 149 2.56 -39.75 30.46
C ARG A 149 2.29 -41.24 30.28
N LYS A 150 2.77 -41.84 29.17
CA LYS A 150 2.63 -43.28 28.93
C LYS A 150 3.57 -44.09 29.84
N PHE A 151 4.74 -43.54 30.18
CA PHE A 151 5.69 -44.15 31.13
C PHE A 151 5.18 -44.08 32.57
N ASP A 152 4.61 -42.95 33.00
CA ASP A 152 4.08 -42.80 34.36
C ASP A 152 2.88 -43.73 34.64
N TYR A 153 2.04 -43.98 33.62
CA TYR A 153 0.90 -44.89 33.75
C TYR A 153 1.36 -46.35 33.94
N LEU A 154 2.41 -46.79 33.22
CA LEU A 154 2.96 -48.15 33.33
C LEU A 154 3.66 -48.40 34.67
N ILE A 155 4.29 -47.38 35.25
CA ILE A 155 4.93 -47.47 36.58
C ILE A 155 3.88 -47.48 37.69
N SER A 156 2.80 -46.69 37.56
CA SER A 156 1.68 -46.68 38.51
C SER A 156 0.90 -47.99 38.53
N SER A 157 0.77 -48.70 37.41
CA SER A 157 0.04 -49.96 37.34
C SER A 157 0.79 -51.14 37.95
N ARG A 158 2.14 -51.09 38.03
CA ARG A 158 2.94 -52.15 38.68
C ARG A 158 2.89 -52.10 40.20
N LYS A 159 2.61 -50.94 40.82
CA LYS A 159 2.54 -50.79 42.29
C LYS A 159 1.20 -51.21 42.91
N LYS A 160 0.25 -51.71 42.12
CA LYS A 160 -1.07 -52.16 42.61
C LYS A 160 -1.26 -53.68 42.57
N CYS A 161 -0.19 -54.44 42.30
CA CYS A 161 -0.23 -55.90 42.19
C CYS A 161 0.63 -56.64 43.22
N ASP A 162 1.13 -55.94 44.24
CA ASP A 162 1.72 -56.53 45.47
C ASP A 162 0.87 -56.08 46.66
#